data_AF-A0AA37KH52-F1
#
_entry.id   AF-A0AA37KH52-F1
#
_cell.length_a   1.000
_cell.length_b   1.000
_cell.length_c   1.000
_cell.angle_alpha   90.00
_cell.angle_beta   90.00
_cell.angle_gamma   90.00
#
_symmetry.space_group_name_H-M   'P 1'
#
loop_
_entity.id
_entity.type
_entity.pdbx_description
1 polymer ?
#
loop_
_entity_poly.entity_id
_entity_poly.type
_entity_poly.pdbx_seq_one_letter_code
_entity_poly.pdbx_strand_id
1 'polypeptide(L)'
;MRNYGLVPDTHENLSAKLQKALQDIKTQVASGDKVTLLFESGRYDFHPEGAAVREYYISNHDQDNPKTVGFPLEDWKGLTVDGQGADFIFHGRMLPLSLLRSEDCTLRNFSIDFETPHITQVKVLKSGEEGITFEPAAWVKCRINEKGFFESYGEGWSSAPQGGIAFEEKTKRLVYRTSDLWCPMEGVKEVSPRVYHAPQWKDARLIPGTVVALRTYYRPAPGIFLSGDKNTCLQNVKVHYAEGMGLLAQLCENITLDEFSVCLRGDKDPRYFTTQADATHFSSCRGKIDSRNGLYEGMMDDAINVHGTYLKIKQRLDDHTVIAQYMHPQAYGFEWGVNGDEVQFVRSVTMELAGGKNRVKEILPNNKDTVKGAKEYRIIFTEPLDAEITDKEGFGIENLSWCPEVYFADNVIRNNRARGTLFSTPLKTVVERNLFDHTSGTAILLCGDCNGWFETGACRNVLIRNNRFINALTNMFQFTEAVISIYPEIPDLEHQKKYFHGGKGEKGVVIEDNYFETFDRPVLFAKSIDGLVFKNNVIRQNTDYPAFHHNTTRFRLLHTRNVKIEKNNFEDGDESVVRE
;
A
#
# COMPACT_ATOMS: atom_id res chain seq x y z
N MET A 1 -29.98 -11.83 0.29
CA MET A 1 -30.19 -10.37 0.36
C MET A 1 -31.45 -9.89 -0.36
N ARG A 2 -31.87 -10.53 -1.47
CA ARG A 2 -33.15 -10.22 -2.17
C ARG A 2 -34.39 -10.11 -1.27
N ASN A 3 -34.53 -10.99 -0.28
CA ASN A 3 -35.67 -10.96 0.68
C ASN A 3 -35.72 -9.68 1.52
N TYR A 4 -34.60 -8.97 1.64
CA TYR A 4 -34.52 -7.65 2.30
C TYR A 4 -34.67 -6.48 1.31
N GLY A 5 -35.03 -6.75 0.05
CA GLY A 5 -35.23 -5.72 -0.98
C GLY A 5 -33.94 -5.21 -1.64
N LEU A 6 -32.80 -5.88 -1.41
CA LEU A 6 -31.57 -5.62 -2.17
C LEU A 6 -31.64 -6.41 -3.48
N VAL A 7 -32.07 -5.72 -4.54
CA VAL A 7 -32.25 -6.28 -5.90
C VAL A 7 -31.24 -5.58 -6.83
N PRO A 8 -30.46 -6.34 -7.63
CA PRO A 8 -29.50 -5.75 -8.55
C PRO A 8 -30.16 -5.01 -9.71
N ASP A 9 -29.36 -4.21 -10.42
CA ASP A 9 -29.68 -3.54 -11.69
C ASP A 9 -30.86 -2.55 -11.62
N THR A 10 -31.22 -2.12 -10.41
CA THR A 10 -32.28 -1.11 -10.20
C THR A 10 -31.78 0.33 -10.27
N HIS A 11 -30.46 0.54 -10.11
CA HIS A 11 -29.84 1.85 -9.92
C HIS A 11 -30.41 2.67 -8.74
N GLU A 12 -31.19 2.06 -7.85
CA GLU A 12 -31.66 2.69 -6.63
C GLU A 12 -30.55 2.73 -5.59
N ASN A 13 -30.57 3.75 -4.72
CA ASN A 13 -29.72 3.77 -3.54
C ASN A 13 -30.13 2.66 -2.54
N LEU A 14 -29.25 1.67 -2.33
CA LEU A 14 -29.50 0.53 -1.46
C LEU A 14 -28.88 0.67 -0.05
N SER A 15 -28.21 1.78 0.26
CA SER A 15 -27.50 1.97 1.54
C SER A 15 -28.39 1.75 2.77
N ALA A 16 -29.56 2.41 2.83
CA ALA A 16 -30.47 2.27 3.96
C ALA A 16 -31.07 0.86 4.07
N LYS A 17 -31.36 0.21 2.93
CA LYS A 17 -31.90 -1.16 2.89
C LYS A 17 -30.86 -2.16 3.40
N LEU A 18 -29.59 -2.02 2.99
CA LEU A 18 -28.49 -2.86 3.47
C LEU A 18 -28.28 -2.69 4.98
N GLN A 19 -28.23 -1.44 5.47
CA GLN A 19 -28.04 -1.18 6.89
C GLN A 19 -29.15 -1.83 7.74
N LYS A 20 -30.41 -1.68 7.32
CA LYS A 20 -31.54 -2.32 8.00
C LYS A 20 -31.43 -3.84 7.96
N ALA A 21 -31.10 -4.42 6.81
CA ALA A 21 -30.93 -5.86 6.67
C ALA A 21 -29.86 -6.40 7.61
N LEU A 22 -28.69 -5.74 7.70
CA LEU A 22 -27.62 -6.15 8.59
C LEU A 22 -28.03 -6.09 10.06
N GLN A 23 -28.75 -5.05 10.47
CA GLN A 23 -29.29 -4.94 11.83
C GLN A 23 -30.27 -6.07 12.13
N ASP A 24 -31.25 -6.28 11.25
CA ASP A 24 -32.28 -7.30 11.42
C ASP A 24 -31.66 -8.72 11.46
N ILE A 25 -30.71 -9.02 10.59
CA ILE A 25 -30.01 -10.32 10.57
C ILE A 25 -29.24 -10.51 11.87
N LYS A 26 -28.47 -9.50 12.32
CA LYS A 26 -27.64 -9.62 13.52
C LYS A 26 -28.45 -9.90 14.79
N THR A 27 -29.73 -9.47 14.87
CA THR A 27 -30.62 -9.82 15.99
C THR A 27 -31.06 -11.28 16.02
N GLN A 28 -30.91 -12.01 14.92
CA GLN A 28 -31.36 -13.40 14.76
C GLN A 28 -30.22 -14.41 14.87
N VAL A 29 -28.98 -13.94 14.91
CA VAL A 29 -27.78 -14.79 14.86
C VAL A 29 -27.40 -15.21 16.27
N ALA A 30 -27.41 -16.51 16.52
CA ALA A 30 -26.97 -17.11 17.77
C ALA A 30 -25.47 -17.42 17.74
N SER A 31 -24.88 -17.62 18.92
CA SER A 31 -23.47 -18.05 19.03
C SER A 31 -23.28 -19.40 18.34
N GLY A 32 -22.32 -19.47 17.40
CA GLY A 32 -22.01 -20.68 16.63
C GLY A 32 -22.71 -20.77 15.27
N ASP A 33 -23.67 -19.88 14.97
CA ASP A 33 -24.27 -19.81 13.65
C ASP A 33 -23.25 -19.40 12.59
N LYS A 34 -23.39 -19.94 11.38
CA LYS A 34 -22.67 -19.48 10.18
C LYS A 34 -23.65 -18.76 9.28
N VAL A 35 -23.32 -17.52 8.94
CA VAL A 35 -24.24 -16.62 8.22
C VAL A 35 -23.69 -16.35 6.83
N THR A 36 -24.51 -16.52 5.80
CA THR A 36 -24.16 -16.13 4.43
C THR A 36 -25.06 -15.01 3.94
N LEU A 37 -24.47 -13.84 3.67
CA LEU A 37 -25.11 -12.75 2.95
C LEU A 37 -24.96 -13.02 1.45
N LEU A 38 -25.97 -13.67 0.88
CA LEU A 38 -26.00 -14.02 -0.54
C LEU A 38 -26.60 -12.88 -1.37
N PHE A 39 -25.81 -12.34 -2.28
CA PHE A 39 -26.24 -11.38 -3.31
C PHE A 39 -26.34 -12.09 -4.66
N GLU A 40 -27.34 -11.72 -5.45
CA GLU A 40 -27.44 -12.17 -6.85
C GLU A 40 -26.45 -11.37 -7.70
N SER A 41 -25.94 -11.95 -8.79
CA SER A 41 -25.11 -11.21 -9.76
C SER A 41 -25.88 -10.01 -10.32
N GLY A 42 -25.14 -8.93 -10.60
CA GLY A 42 -25.67 -7.68 -11.12
C GLY A 42 -25.17 -6.48 -10.32
N ARG A 43 -25.56 -5.28 -10.74
CA ARG A 43 -25.08 -4.02 -10.17
C ARG A 43 -25.88 -3.60 -8.95
N TYR A 44 -25.20 -3.16 -7.88
CA TYR A 44 -25.82 -2.59 -6.68
C TYR A 44 -25.22 -1.21 -6.41
N ASP A 45 -26.07 -0.20 -6.23
CA ASP A 45 -25.65 1.19 -6.04
C ASP A 45 -25.80 1.62 -4.57
N PHE A 46 -24.72 2.17 -4.00
CA PHE A 46 -24.66 2.65 -2.62
C PHE A 46 -24.20 4.10 -2.56
N HIS A 47 -24.98 4.95 -1.90
CA HIS A 47 -24.69 6.37 -1.74
C HIS A 47 -24.43 6.73 -0.27
N PRO A 48 -23.80 7.89 0.01
CA PRO A 48 -23.62 8.35 1.37
C PRO A 48 -24.94 8.57 2.12
N GLU A 49 -25.98 9.00 1.41
CA GLU A 49 -27.32 9.14 1.99
C GLU A 49 -27.86 7.79 2.48
N GLY A 50 -28.22 7.72 3.76
CA GLY A 50 -28.76 6.51 4.38
C GLY A 50 -27.72 5.41 4.65
N ALA A 51 -26.45 5.65 4.41
CA ALA A 51 -25.37 4.74 4.79
C ALA A 51 -24.98 4.88 6.27
N ALA A 52 -24.28 3.88 6.79
CA ALA A 52 -23.80 3.92 8.16
C ALA A 52 -22.67 4.95 8.32
N VAL A 53 -22.63 5.61 9.48
CA VAL A 53 -21.57 6.54 9.84
C VAL A 53 -20.77 5.94 11.00
N ARG A 54 -19.44 5.94 10.89
CA ARG A 54 -18.53 5.30 11.83
C ARG A 54 -17.29 6.16 12.04
N GLU A 55 -16.79 6.20 13.27
CA GLU A 55 -15.47 6.76 13.54
C GLU A 55 -14.44 5.64 13.53
N TYR A 56 -13.60 5.62 12.49
CA TYR A 56 -12.54 4.66 12.26
C TYR A 56 -11.21 5.38 12.07
N TYR A 57 -10.22 4.96 12.85
CA TYR A 57 -8.83 5.33 12.63
C TYR A 57 -8.19 4.21 11.81
N ILE A 58 -7.68 4.59 10.65
CA ILE A 58 -7.30 3.68 9.57
C ILE A 58 -5.84 3.92 9.27
N SER A 59 -4.97 2.92 9.51
CA SER A 59 -3.53 3.09 9.26
C SER A 59 -3.24 3.51 7.82
N ASN A 60 -2.20 4.33 7.65
CA ASN A 60 -1.69 4.83 6.37
C ASN A 60 -2.75 5.57 5.52
N HIS A 61 -3.82 6.04 6.16
CA HIS A 61 -4.88 6.85 5.57
C HIS A 61 -5.10 8.15 6.34
N ASP A 62 -5.82 9.09 5.73
CA ASP A 62 -6.24 10.30 6.40
C ASP A 62 -7.23 9.98 7.53
N GLN A 63 -7.04 10.64 8.66
CA GLN A 63 -7.77 10.37 9.90
C GLN A 63 -9.06 11.19 10.02
N ASP A 64 -9.59 11.63 8.87
CA ASP A 64 -10.87 12.31 8.80
C ASP A 64 -11.97 11.40 9.30
N ASN A 65 -12.75 11.93 10.24
CA ASN A 65 -13.81 11.22 10.90
C ASN A 65 -15.02 12.16 11.09
N PRO A 66 -16.25 11.61 11.03
CA PRO A 66 -16.56 10.21 10.80
C PRO A 66 -16.49 9.80 9.30
N LYS A 67 -16.45 8.50 9.04
CA LYS A 67 -16.50 7.89 7.70
C LYS A 67 -17.90 7.36 7.41
N THR A 68 -18.35 7.55 6.18
CA THR A 68 -19.57 6.93 5.66
C THR A 68 -19.23 5.55 5.09
N VAL A 69 -19.95 4.51 5.50
CA VAL A 69 -19.60 3.11 5.28
C VAL A 69 -20.74 2.39 4.58
N GLY A 70 -20.44 1.74 3.45
CA GLY A 70 -21.41 0.94 2.71
C GLY A 70 -21.78 -0.34 3.45
N PHE A 71 -20.79 -1.19 3.72
CA PHE A 71 -20.94 -2.47 4.42
C PHE A 71 -20.24 -2.42 5.79
N PRO A 72 -20.92 -1.97 6.86
CA PRO A 72 -20.35 -1.91 8.22
C PRO A 72 -20.44 -3.26 8.94
N LEU A 73 -19.55 -4.19 8.62
CA LEU A 73 -19.53 -5.53 9.20
C LEU A 73 -18.66 -5.54 10.47
N GLU A 74 -19.28 -5.68 11.63
CA GLU A 74 -18.59 -5.59 12.92
C GLU A 74 -18.99 -6.79 13.80
N ASP A 75 -18.05 -7.36 14.54
CA ASP A 75 -18.29 -8.39 15.56
C ASP A 75 -19.00 -9.66 15.04
N TRP A 76 -18.56 -10.17 13.89
CA TRP A 76 -19.09 -11.39 13.29
C TRP A 76 -18.22 -12.61 13.58
N LYS A 77 -18.85 -13.79 13.70
CA LYS A 77 -18.15 -15.07 13.70
C LYS A 77 -18.75 -15.97 12.63
N GLY A 78 -17.94 -16.47 11.69
CA GLY A 78 -18.42 -17.33 10.62
C GLY A 78 -19.28 -16.64 9.55
N LEU A 79 -19.06 -15.35 9.29
CA LEU A 79 -19.79 -14.61 8.24
C LEU A 79 -19.18 -14.86 6.86
N THR A 80 -20.04 -15.13 5.88
CA THR A 80 -19.68 -15.12 4.45
C THR A 80 -20.47 -14.03 3.72
N VAL A 81 -19.79 -13.14 3.00
CA VAL A 81 -20.41 -12.28 1.98
C VAL A 81 -20.12 -12.90 0.63
N ASP A 82 -21.16 -13.40 -0.05
CA ASP A 82 -21.04 -14.03 -1.36
C ASP A 82 -21.79 -13.22 -2.39
N GLY A 83 -21.04 -12.56 -3.27
CA GLY A 83 -21.59 -11.70 -4.31
C GLY A 83 -22.15 -12.45 -5.51
N GLN A 84 -21.79 -13.72 -5.73
CA GLN A 84 -22.10 -14.48 -6.94
C GLN A 84 -21.79 -13.73 -8.26
N GLY A 85 -20.77 -12.87 -8.28
CA GLY A 85 -20.44 -11.98 -9.38
C GLY A 85 -21.16 -10.64 -9.34
N ALA A 86 -21.59 -10.16 -8.16
CA ALA A 86 -22.18 -8.85 -7.96
C ALA A 86 -21.15 -7.74 -8.15
N ASP A 87 -21.62 -6.60 -8.65
CA ASP A 87 -20.84 -5.39 -8.87
C ASP A 87 -21.32 -4.29 -7.93
N PHE A 88 -20.58 -4.03 -6.85
CA PHE A 88 -20.92 -3.04 -5.85
C PHE A 88 -20.35 -1.67 -6.26
N ILE A 89 -21.24 -0.77 -6.65
CA ILE A 89 -20.91 0.58 -7.12
C ILE A 89 -21.19 1.58 -6.01
N PHE A 90 -20.17 2.34 -5.65
CA PHE A 90 -20.24 3.36 -4.62
C PHE A 90 -20.25 4.75 -5.24
N HIS A 91 -20.97 5.66 -4.59
CA HIS A 91 -21.10 7.05 -5.00
C HIS A 91 -20.54 7.99 -3.94
N GLY A 92 -20.09 9.15 -4.39
CA GLY A 92 -19.42 10.11 -3.53
C GLY A 92 -18.19 9.54 -2.82
N ARG A 93 -17.92 10.01 -1.60
CA ARG A 93 -16.78 9.57 -0.79
C ARG A 93 -17.26 8.63 0.33
N MET A 94 -16.95 7.35 0.20
CA MET A 94 -17.36 6.29 1.12
C MET A 94 -16.22 5.31 1.38
N LEU A 95 -16.24 4.65 2.54
CA LEU A 95 -15.58 3.38 2.78
C LEU A 95 -16.51 2.27 2.27
N PRO A 96 -16.20 1.57 1.16
CA PRO A 96 -17.09 0.59 0.58
C PRO A 96 -17.45 -0.55 1.54
N LEU A 97 -16.43 -1.22 2.10
CA LEU A 97 -16.64 -2.34 3.02
C LEU A 97 -15.65 -2.27 4.19
N SER A 98 -16.18 -2.45 5.40
CA SER A 98 -15.38 -2.63 6.60
C SER A 98 -15.74 -3.94 7.28
N LEU A 99 -14.75 -4.75 7.65
CA LEU A 99 -14.87 -5.91 8.53
C LEU A 99 -14.03 -5.65 9.78
N LEU A 100 -14.64 -5.71 10.97
CA LEU A 100 -13.94 -5.42 12.21
C LEU A 100 -14.26 -6.44 13.29
N ARG A 101 -13.26 -6.77 14.10
CA ARG A 101 -13.36 -7.62 15.31
C ARG A 101 -14.09 -8.93 15.01
N SER A 102 -13.84 -9.50 13.85
CA SER A 102 -14.56 -10.66 13.34
C SER A 102 -13.65 -11.89 13.23
N GLU A 103 -14.24 -13.08 13.31
CA GLU A 103 -13.50 -14.36 13.30
C GLU A 103 -14.08 -15.32 12.26
N ASP A 104 -13.20 -16.01 11.53
CA ASP A 104 -13.55 -17.03 10.53
C ASP A 104 -14.50 -16.51 9.43
N CYS A 105 -14.19 -15.33 8.88
CA CYS A 105 -15.02 -14.64 7.89
C CYS A 105 -14.49 -14.79 6.46
N THR A 106 -15.41 -14.82 5.48
CA THR A 106 -15.09 -14.91 4.05
C THR A 106 -15.81 -13.83 3.24
N LEU A 107 -15.07 -13.14 2.37
CA LEU A 107 -15.62 -12.22 1.36
C LEU A 107 -15.32 -12.81 -0.01
N ARG A 108 -16.32 -13.04 -0.86
CA ARG A 108 -16.08 -13.69 -2.16
C ARG A 108 -17.00 -13.28 -3.29
N ASN A 109 -16.50 -13.44 -4.50
CA ASN A 109 -17.24 -13.32 -5.76
C ASN A 109 -17.94 -11.97 -5.95
N PHE A 110 -17.25 -10.86 -5.76
CA PHE A 110 -17.80 -9.53 -6.08
C PHE A 110 -16.71 -8.56 -6.55
N SER A 111 -17.15 -7.47 -7.18
CA SER A 111 -16.32 -6.31 -7.46
C SER A 111 -16.76 -5.07 -6.66
N ILE A 112 -15.80 -4.18 -6.39
CA ILE A 112 -16.01 -2.85 -5.83
C ILE A 112 -15.53 -1.83 -6.86
N ASP A 113 -16.35 -0.82 -7.14
CA ASP A 113 -15.99 0.33 -7.98
C ASP A 113 -16.70 1.60 -7.53
N PHE A 114 -16.32 2.74 -8.10
CA PHE A 114 -17.02 4.00 -7.90
C PHE A 114 -17.58 4.53 -9.22
N GLU A 115 -18.82 5.04 -9.18
CA GLU A 115 -19.47 5.63 -10.35
C GLU A 115 -18.68 6.82 -10.91
N THR A 116 -18.16 7.67 -10.01
CA THR A 116 -17.26 8.77 -10.38
C THR A 116 -15.97 8.65 -9.57
N PRO A 117 -14.88 8.11 -10.16
CA PRO A 117 -13.57 8.09 -9.52
C PRO A 117 -13.09 9.49 -9.12
N HIS A 118 -12.34 9.59 -8.02
CA HIS A 118 -11.80 10.85 -7.51
C HIS A 118 -10.46 11.25 -8.16
N ILE A 119 -9.89 10.35 -8.99
CA ILE A 119 -8.80 10.66 -9.92
C ILE A 119 -9.40 11.15 -11.23
N THR A 120 -8.86 12.26 -11.75
CA THR A 120 -9.30 12.84 -13.01
C THR A 120 -8.42 12.40 -14.17
N GLN A 121 -8.99 11.69 -15.14
CA GLN A 121 -8.29 11.35 -16.37
C GLN A 121 -8.39 12.48 -17.39
N VAL A 122 -7.27 12.91 -17.95
CA VAL A 122 -7.20 13.83 -19.09
C VAL A 122 -6.31 13.26 -20.20
N LYS A 123 -6.62 13.59 -21.44
CA LYS A 123 -5.80 13.26 -22.61
C LYS A 123 -5.14 14.53 -23.15
N VAL A 124 -3.84 14.49 -23.34
CA VAL A 124 -3.07 15.58 -23.95
C VAL A 124 -3.39 15.63 -25.44
N LEU A 125 -3.83 16.80 -25.93
CA LEU A 125 -4.09 17.08 -27.34
C LEU A 125 -2.94 17.84 -28.00
N LYS A 126 -2.31 18.75 -27.25
CA LYS A 126 -1.15 19.55 -27.70
C LYS A 126 -0.23 19.83 -26.52
N SER A 127 1.07 19.82 -26.76
CA SER A 127 2.11 20.21 -25.81
C SER A 127 3.15 21.08 -26.50
N GLY A 128 3.74 22.04 -25.79
CA GLY A 128 4.75 22.96 -26.31
C GLY A 128 5.06 24.11 -25.34
N GLU A 129 5.79 25.12 -25.83
CA GLU A 129 6.21 26.28 -25.02
C GLU A 129 5.04 27.12 -24.49
N GLU A 130 3.89 27.08 -25.17
CA GLU A 130 2.66 27.77 -24.76
C GLU A 130 1.88 27.00 -23.67
N GLY A 131 2.33 25.80 -23.28
CA GLY A 131 1.64 24.95 -22.30
C GLY A 131 0.94 23.75 -22.94
N ILE A 132 0.10 23.08 -22.14
CA ILE A 132 -0.60 21.85 -22.54
C ILE A 132 -2.08 22.16 -22.80
N THR A 133 -2.58 21.67 -23.92
CA THR A 133 -4.01 21.58 -24.20
C THR A 133 -4.46 20.14 -23.99
N PHE A 134 -5.52 19.94 -23.22
CA PHE A 134 -6.02 18.62 -22.85
C PHE A 134 -7.55 18.54 -22.88
N GLU A 135 -8.05 17.32 -22.97
CA GLU A 135 -9.47 16.98 -22.91
C GLU A 135 -9.68 15.97 -21.77
N PRO A 136 -10.57 16.22 -20.80
CA PRO A 136 -10.92 15.23 -19.79
C PRO A 136 -11.59 14.01 -20.41
N ALA A 137 -11.53 12.85 -19.76
CA ALA A 137 -12.31 11.69 -20.20
C ALA A 137 -13.82 11.95 -20.12
N ALA A 138 -14.63 11.30 -20.97
CA ALA A 138 -16.05 11.63 -21.14
C ALA A 138 -16.88 11.56 -19.84
N TRP A 139 -16.54 10.65 -18.92
CA TRP A 139 -17.20 10.50 -17.62
C TRP A 139 -16.77 11.52 -16.56
N VAL A 140 -15.69 12.27 -16.79
CA VAL A 140 -15.20 13.27 -15.82
C VAL A 140 -16.14 14.48 -15.83
N LYS A 141 -16.74 14.79 -14.69
CA LYS A 141 -17.44 16.07 -14.48
C LYS A 141 -16.41 17.12 -14.04
N CYS A 142 -16.34 18.23 -14.75
CA CYS A 142 -15.35 19.28 -14.50
C CYS A 142 -15.89 20.69 -14.74
N ARG A 143 -15.18 21.68 -14.21
CA ARG A 143 -15.41 23.12 -14.39
C ARG A 143 -14.11 23.89 -14.13
N ILE A 144 -14.10 25.18 -14.43
CA ILE A 144 -13.12 26.11 -13.85
C ILE A 144 -13.78 26.72 -12.62
N ASN A 145 -13.15 26.58 -11.44
CA ASN A 145 -13.70 27.09 -10.19
C ASN A 145 -13.51 28.60 -10.05
N GLU A 146 -14.09 29.19 -9.00
CA GLU A 146 -14.03 30.65 -8.73
C GLU A 146 -12.60 31.18 -8.56
N LYS A 147 -11.65 30.31 -8.20
CA LYS A 147 -10.22 30.65 -8.06
C LYS A 147 -9.45 30.51 -9.39
N GLY A 148 -10.12 30.14 -10.48
CA GLY A 148 -9.53 29.98 -11.80
C GLY A 148 -8.78 28.67 -12.02
N PHE A 149 -9.01 27.64 -11.19
CA PHE A 149 -8.38 26.32 -11.34
C PHE A 149 -9.32 25.32 -12.02
N PHE A 150 -8.75 24.38 -12.76
CA PHE A 150 -9.46 23.21 -13.28
C PHE A 150 -9.87 22.32 -12.11
N GLU A 151 -11.18 22.14 -11.94
CA GLU A 151 -11.78 21.41 -10.84
C GLU A 151 -12.65 20.28 -11.39
N SER A 152 -12.43 19.09 -10.86
CA SER A 152 -13.28 17.90 -11.04
C SER A 152 -14.22 17.75 -9.85
N TYR A 153 -15.38 17.12 -10.05
CA TYR A 153 -16.35 16.92 -8.97
C TYR A 153 -17.23 15.69 -9.14
N GLY A 154 -17.80 15.23 -8.03
CA GLY A 154 -18.76 14.15 -7.97
C GLY A 154 -19.79 14.42 -6.87
N GLU A 155 -20.50 13.37 -6.44
CA GLU A 155 -21.47 13.49 -5.35
C GLU A 155 -20.75 13.83 -4.03
N GLY A 156 -21.02 15.02 -3.47
CA GLY A 156 -20.48 15.43 -2.18
C GLY A 156 -18.96 15.69 -2.14
N TRP A 157 -18.28 15.75 -3.29
CA TRP A 157 -16.85 16.07 -3.37
C TRP A 157 -16.49 16.89 -4.61
N SER A 158 -15.43 17.69 -4.48
CA SER A 158 -14.71 18.29 -5.60
C SER A 158 -13.21 18.31 -5.31
N SER A 159 -12.41 18.42 -6.37
CA SER A 159 -10.96 18.41 -6.29
C SER A 159 -10.35 19.18 -7.46
N ALA A 160 -9.36 20.03 -7.15
CA ALA A 160 -8.54 20.74 -8.13
C ALA A 160 -7.11 20.16 -8.09
N PRO A 161 -6.87 19.00 -8.75
CA PRO A 161 -5.58 18.31 -8.68
C PRO A 161 -4.49 19.09 -9.41
N GLN A 162 -3.29 19.11 -8.82
CA GLN A 162 -2.08 19.66 -9.43
C GLN A 162 -0.93 18.64 -9.48
N GLY A 163 -1.17 17.40 -9.04
CA GLY A 163 -0.28 16.26 -9.26
C GLY A 163 -0.84 15.35 -10.33
N GLY A 164 0.02 14.55 -10.97
CA GLY A 164 -0.45 13.58 -11.95
C GLY A 164 0.53 12.44 -12.23
N ILE A 165 0.01 11.39 -12.88
CA ILE A 165 0.79 10.28 -13.44
C ILE A 165 0.44 10.13 -14.90
N ALA A 166 1.45 10.12 -15.77
CA ALA A 166 1.27 9.97 -17.21
C ALA A 166 1.35 8.52 -17.64
N PHE A 167 0.51 8.16 -18.59
CA PHE A 167 0.40 6.86 -19.21
C PHE A 167 0.45 6.95 -20.73
N GLU A 168 1.07 5.95 -21.34
CA GLU A 168 1.07 5.72 -22.77
C GLU A 168 -0.33 5.31 -23.24
N GLU A 169 -0.85 5.96 -24.29
CA GLU A 169 -2.22 5.75 -24.79
C GLU A 169 -2.57 4.28 -25.10
N LYS A 170 -1.66 3.55 -25.74
CA LYS A 170 -1.99 2.20 -26.25
C LYS A 170 -1.72 1.10 -25.25
N THR A 171 -0.64 1.21 -24.49
CA THR A 171 -0.14 0.15 -23.60
C THR A 171 -0.64 0.31 -22.17
N LYS A 172 -1.10 1.52 -21.80
CA LYS A 172 -1.40 1.94 -20.42
C LYS A 172 -0.23 1.78 -19.45
N ARG A 173 0.99 1.68 -19.96
CA ARG A 173 2.22 1.76 -19.14
C ARG A 173 2.41 3.19 -18.69
N LEU A 174 3.02 3.39 -17.53
CA LEU A 174 3.48 4.73 -17.15
C LEU A 174 4.47 5.22 -18.21
N VAL A 175 4.35 6.48 -18.62
CA VAL A 175 5.29 7.06 -19.56
C VAL A 175 6.69 6.99 -18.94
N TYR A 176 7.64 6.49 -19.71
CA TYR A 176 9.00 6.30 -19.26
C TYR A 176 9.62 7.63 -18.80
N ARG A 177 10.26 7.60 -17.63
CA ARG A 177 10.89 8.74 -16.96
C ARG A 177 9.98 9.96 -16.76
N THR A 178 8.68 9.81 -16.54
CA THR A 178 7.84 10.93 -16.08
C THR A 178 7.77 11.06 -14.57
N SER A 179 7.73 9.93 -13.84
CA SER A 179 7.51 9.85 -12.39
C SER A 179 6.28 10.66 -11.94
N ASP A 180 6.25 11.13 -10.69
CA ASP A 180 5.25 12.09 -10.21
C ASP A 180 5.36 13.41 -10.99
N LEU A 181 4.25 13.83 -11.61
CA LEU A 181 4.17 15.08 -12.36
C LEU A 181 3.67 16.22 -11.49
N TRP A 182 4.25 17.39 -11.71
CA TRP A 182 3.64 18.67 -11.36
C TRP A 182 2.80 19.17 -12.54
N CYS A 183 1.51 19.37 -12.33
CA CYS A 183 0.52 19.76 -13.32
C CYS A 183 -0.07 21.14 -12.94
N PRO A 184 0.66 22.24 -13.12
CA PRO A 184 0.20 23.57 -12.73
C PRO A 184 -1.00 24.00 -13.56
N MET A 185 -2.10 24.31 -12.88
CA MET A 185 -3.40 24.66 -13.47
C MET A 185 -3.69 26.17 -13.41
N GLU A 186 -2.71 26.98 -12.99
CA GLU A 186 -2.84 28.43 -12.91
C GLU A 186 -3.10 29.03 -14.30
N GLY A 187 -4.19 29.81 -14.40
CA GLY A 187 -4.57 30.48 -15.65
C GLY A 187 -5.13 29.54 -16.72
N VAL A 188 -5.55 28.32 -16.35
CA VAL A 188 -6.22 27.39 -17.25
C VAL A 188 -7.49 28.02 -17.83
N LYS A 189 -7.75 27.80 -19.11
CA LYS A 189 -8.93 28.31 -19.82
C LYS A 189 -9.58 27.19 -20.63
N GLU A 190 -10.90 27.20 -20.69
CA GLU A 190 -11.63 26.40 -21.66
C GLU A 190 -11.55 27.11 -23.02
N VAL A 191 -10.92 26.46 -24.00
CA VAL A 191 -10.69 27.03 -25.35
C VAL A 191 -11.72 26.58 -26.37
N SER A 192 -12.41 25.47 -26.09
CA SER A 192 -13.61 24.99 -26.77
C SER A 192 -14.33 24.01 -25.83
N PRO A 193 -15.58 23.60 -26.08
CA PRO A 193 -16.32 22.72 -25.16
C PRO A 193 -15.51 21.51 -24.70
N ARG A 194 -15.24 21.44 -23.39
CA ARG A 194 -14.41 20.42 -22.71
C ARG A 194 -12.95 20.32 -23.10
N VAL A 195 -12.42 21.29 -23.83
CA VAL A 195 -10.99 21.36 -24.15
C VAL A 195 -10.38 22.52 -23.38
N TYR A 196 -9.39 22.20 -22.57
CA TYR A 196 -8.75 23.14 -21.66
C TYR A 196 -7.30 23.37 -22.07
N HIS A 197 -6.82 24.59 -21.88
CA HIS A 197 -5.44 24.96 -22.09
C HIS A 197 -4.84 25.50 -20.80
N ALA A 198 -3.82 24.81 -20.28
CA ALA A 198 -3.06 25.17 -19.08
C ALA A 198 -1.70 25.76 -19.50
N PRO A 199 -1.53 27.09 -19.48
CA PRO A 199 -0.34 27.74 -20.05
C PRO A 199 0.94 27.51 -19.24
N GLN A 200 0.80 27.21 -17.94
CA GLN A 200 1.94 26.94 -17.05
C GLN A 200 2.37 25.47 -17.08
N TRP A 201 1.51 24.56 -17.55
CA TRP A 201 1.84 23.14 -17.57
C TRP A 201 2.66 22.82 -18.82
N LYS A 202 3.97 22.66 -18.63
CA LYS A 202 4.94 22.41 -19.70
C LYS A 202 5.79 21.20 -19.36
N ASP A 203 5.67 20.16 -20.18
CA ASP A 203 6.50 18.97 -20.09
C ASP A 203 6.62 18.33 -21.47
N ALA A 204 7.83 18.36 -22.04
CA ALA A 204 8.09 17.86 -23.39
C ALA A 204 7.89 16.34 -23.53
N ARG A 205 7.86 15.59 -22.41
CA ARG A 205 7.59 14.15 -22.40
C ARG A 205 6.09 13.85 -22.64
N LEU A 206 5.21 14.81 -22.35
CA LEU A 206 3.76 14.66 -22.49
C LEU A 206 3.32 15.02 -23.91
N ILE A 207 3.54 14.10 -24.84
CA ILE A 207 3.17 14.27 -26.26
C ILE A 207 1.66 14.10 -26.49
N PRO A 208 1.09 14.60 -27.60
CA PRO A 208 -0.29 14.32 -27.98
C PRO A 208 -0.62 12.82 -27.92
N GLY A 209 -1.75 12.46 -27.32
CA GLY A 209 -2.12 11.07 -27.05
C GLY A 209 -1.91 10.64 -25.61
N THR A 210 -0.90 11.20 -24.91
CA THR A 210 -0.60 10.87 -23.51
C THR A 210 -1.82 11.05 -22.62
N VAL A 211 -2.11 10.06 -21.78
CA VAL A 211 -3.18 10.14 -20.79
C VAL A 211 -2.59 10.44 -19.43
N VAL A 212 -3.11 11.45 -18.73
CA VAL A 212 -2.65 11.82 -17.40
C VAL A 212 -3.77 11.59 -16.40
N ALA A 213 -3.47 10.80 -15.37
CA ALA A 213 -4.30 10.66 -14.18
C ALA A 213 -3.94 11.79 -13.21
N LEU A 214 -4.68 12.90 -13.28
CA LEU A 214 -4.58 14.02 -12.35
C LEU A 214 -5.17 13.60 -10.99
N ARG A 215 -4.38 13.77 -9.94
CA ARG A 215 -4.70 13.26 -8.60
C ARG A 215 -4.30 14.25 -7.50
N THR A 216 -4.89 14.05 -6.33
CA THR A 216 -4.36 14.59 -5.06
C THR A 216 -3.53 13.49 -4.38
N TYR A 217 -3.08 13.74 -3.15
CA TYR A 217 -2.49 12.71 -2.27
C TYR A 217 -3.43 12.30 -1.14
N TYR A 218 -4.69 12.76 -1.20
CA TYR A 218 -5.73 12.48 -0.22
C TYR A 218 -6.14 11.00 -0.28
N ARG A 219 -6.28 10.37 0.89
CA ARG A 219 -6.57 8.94 1.11
C ARG A 219 -7.60 8.81 2.25
N PRO A 220 -8.86 9.22 2.05
CA PRO A 220 -9.88 9.19 3.10
C PRO A 220 -10.29 7.77 3.52
N ALA A 221 -10.35 6.80 2.62
CA ALA A 221 -10.76 5.44 2.96
C ALA A 221 -10.28 4.40 1.92
N PRO A 222 -9.91 3.18 2.35
CA PRO A 222 -9.64 2.09 1.43
C PRO A 222 -10.93 1.52 0.81
N GLY A 223 -10.80 0.65 -0.19
CA GLY A 223 -11.91 -0.13 -0.73
C GLY A 223 -12.43 -1.15 0.28
N ILE A 224 -11.52 -1.87 0.94
CA ILE A 224 -11.83 -2.82 2.01
C ILE A 224 -10.96 -2.50 3.22
N PHE A 225 -11.59 -2.37 4.39
CA PHE A 225 -10.91 -2.17 5.67
C PHE A 225 -11.12 -3.37 6.60
N LEU A 226 -10.03 -4.02 7.01
CA LEU A 226 -10.02 -5.10 7.99
C LEU A 226 -9.36 -4.60 9.29
N SER A 227 -9.98 -4.81 10.45
CA SER A 227 -9.37 -4.37 11.72
C SER A 227 -9.72 -5.27 12.90
N GLY A 228 -8.71 -5.85 13.53
CA GLY A 228 -8.91 -6.75 14.67
C GLY A 228 -9.54 -8.09 14.28
N ASP A 229 -9.42 -8.50 13.02
CA ASP A 229 -10.03 -9.73 12.52
C ASP A 229 -9.08 -10.93 12.68
N LYS A 230 -9.67 -12.12 12.74
CA LYS A 230 -8.94 -13.39 12.81
C LYS A 230 -9.46 -14.38 11.77
N ASN A 231 -8.55 -14.99 11.02
CA ASN A 231 -8.87 -15.97 9.97
C ASN A 231 -9.82 -15.40 8.91
N THR A 232 -9.38 -14.37 8.20
CA THR A 232 -10.17 -13.72 7.14
C THR A 232 -9.73 -14.21 5.76
N CYS A 233 -10.70 -14.59 4.92
CA CYS A 233 -10.45 -15.04 3.56
C CYS A 233 -11.15 -14.12 2.53
N LEU A 234 -10.42 -13.66 1.52
CA LEU A 234 -10.94 -12.93 0.37
C LEU A 234 -10.70 -13.77 -0.88
N GLN A 235 -11.77 -14.17 -1.56
CA GLN A 235 -11.71 -15.11 -2.69
C GLN A 235 -12.38 -14.53 -3.93
N ASN A 236 -11.64 -14.37 -5.03
CA ASN A 236 -12.18 -13.81 -6.28
C ASN A 236 -12.93 -12.49 -6.02
N VAL A 237 -12.21 -11.54 -5.41
CA VAL A 237 -12.68 -10.18 -5.10
C VAL A 237 -11.87 -9.19 -5.91
N LYS A 238 -12.56 -8.27 -6.59
CA LYS A 238 -11.92 -7.27 -7.46
C LYS A 238 -12.18 -5.87 -6.95
N VAL A 239 -11.16 -5.05 -6.77
CA VAL A 239 -11.30 -3.61 -6.53
C VAL A 239 -10.87 -2.87 -7.78
N HIS A 240 -11.83 -2.28 -8.48
CA HIS A 240 -11.58 -1.51 -9.69
C HIS A 240 -11.15 -0.08 -9.38
N TYR A 241 -11.65 0.48 -8.28
CA TYR A 241 -11.27 1.81 -7.80
C TYR A 241 -11.52 1.96 -6.29
N ALA A 242 -10.65 2.74 -5.63
CA ALA A 242 -10.89 3.31 -4.31
C ALA A 242 -10.12 4.64 -4.16
N GLU A 243 -10.68 5.61 -3.41
CA GLU A 243 -9.99 6.85 -3.02
C GLU A 243 -9.10 6.63 -1.79
N GLY A 244 -8.22 5.64 -1.91
CA GLY A 244 -7.29 5.19 -0.89
C GLY A 244 -6.62 3.91 -1.39
N MET A 245 -6.34 3.00 -0.48
CA MET A 245 -5.82 1.68 -0.83
C MET A 245 -6.94 0.73 -1.29
N GLY A 246 -6.61 -0.34 -2.01
CA GLY A 246 -7.60 -1.37 -2.38
C GLY A 246 -8.08 -2.15 -1.16
N LEU A 247 -7.12 -2.67 -0.39
CA LEU A 247 -7.31 -3.35 0.89
C LEU A 247 -6.34 -2.78 1.91
N LEU A 248 -6.85 -2.40 3.09
CA LEU A 248 -6.04 -2.18 4.28
C LEU A 248 -6.46 -3.15 5.37
N ALA A 249 -5.50 -3.88 5.92
CA ALA A 249 -5.67 -4.67 7.14
C ALA A 249 -4.78 -4.14 8.26
N GLN A 250 -5.36 -3.98 9.45
CA GLN A 250 -4.60 -3.64 10.65
C GLN A 250 -4.96 -4.54 11.82
N LEU A 251 -4.00 -4.86 12.69
CA LEU A 251 -4.25 -5.65 13.91
C LEU A 251 -4.97 -6.98 13.66
N CYS A 252 -4.75 -7.59 12.49
CA CYS A 252 -5.41 -8.83 12.09
C CYS A 252 -4.48 -10.04 12.27
N GLU A 253 -5.07 -11.21 12.45
CA GLU A 253 -4.36 -12.49 12.51
C GLU A 253 -4.86 -13.44 11.41
N ASN A 254 -3.94 -13.96 10.58
CA ASN A 254 -4.23 -14.87 9.47
C ASN A 254 -5.18 -14.29 8.40
N ILE A 255 -4.59 -13.81 7.30
CA ILE A 255 -5.34 -13.31 6.14
C ILE A 255 -4.96 -14.12 4.91
N THR A 256 -5.96 -14.61 4.19
CA THR A 256 -5.78 -15.27 2.90
C THR A 256 -6.46 -14.46 1.80
N LEU A 257 -5.68 -14.07 0.80
CA LEU A 257 -6.14 -13.50 -0.45
C LEU A 257 -5.90 -14.53 -1.56
N ASP A 258 -6.97 -14.98 -2.19
CA ASP A 258 -6.91 -15.91 -3.32
C ASP A 258 -7.71 -15.33 -4.48
N GLU A 259 -7.04 -15.01 -5.59
CA GLU A 259 -7.64 -14.26 -6.71
C GLU A 259 -8.19 -12.88 -6.28
N PHE A 260 -7.62 -12.27 -5.23
CA PHE A 260 -7.87 -10.87 -4.90
C PHE A 260 -7.10 -9.98 -5.87
N SER A 261 -7.79 -9.05 -6.53
CA SER A 261 -7.19 -8.21 -7.56
C SER A 261 -7.54 -6.75 -7.39
N VAL A 262 -6.57 -5.87 -7.67
CA VAL A 262 -6.79 -4.45 -7.87
C VAL A 262 -6.46 -4.17 -9.33
N CYS A 263 -7.50 -4.11 -10.16
CA CYS A 263 -7.34 -4.19 -11.60
C CYS A 263 -8.41 -3.40 -12.35
N LEU A 264 -8.13 -3.08 -13.61
CA LEU A 264 -9.14 -2.51 -14.49
C LEU A 264 -10.29 -3.50 -14.71
N ARG A 265 -11.44 -3.05 -15.23
CA ARG A 265 -12.58 -3.92 -15.62
C ARG A 265 -12.30 -4.82 -16.85
N GLY A 266 -11.03 -5.02 -17.20
CA GLY A 266 -10.56 -5.69 -18.41
C GLY A 266 -10.16 -4.73 -19.52
N ASP A 267 -9.84 -5.28 -20.69
CA ASP A 267 -9.17 -4.55 -21.78
C ASP A 267 -9.97 -3.36 -22.34
N LYS A 268 -11.30 -3.39 -22.19
CA LYS A 268 -12.20 -2.33 -22.65
C LYS A 268 -12.45 -1.24 -21.61
N ASP A 269 -11.93 -1.38 -20.39
CA ASP A 269 -12.03 -0.32 -19.40
C ASP A 269 -11.30 0.92 -19.95
N PRO A 270 -11.95 2.08 -20.07
CA PRO A 270 -11.30 3.26 -20.62
C PRO A 270 -10.36 3.94 -19.62
N ARG A 271 -10.33 3.50 -18.35
CA ARG A 271 -9.41 4.00 -17.33
C ARG A 271 -7.99 3.48 -17.50
N TYR A 272 -7.05 4.26 -16.97
CA TYR A 272 -5.62 3.96 -16.94
C TYR A 272 -5.10 3.74 -15.51
N PHE A 273 -5.99 3.81 -14.53
CA PHE A 273 -5.68 3.73 -13.12
C PHE A 273 -6.71 2.89 -12.37
N THR A 274 -6.32 2.44 -11.18
CA THR A 274 -7.19 1.78 -10.21
C THR A 274 -7.20 2.58 -8.91
N THR A 275 -6.52 2.14 -7.85
CA THR A 275 -6.59 2.78 -6.53
C THR A 275 -5.68 4.01 -6.43
N GLN A 276 -6.13 4.98 -5.63
CA GLN A 276 -5.42 6.23 -5.33
C GLN A 276 -4.16 6.03 -4.46
N ALA A 277 -4.01 4.85 -3.85
CA ALA A 277 -2.83 4.40 -3.14
C ALA A 277 -2.58 2.91 -3.44
N ASP A 278 -1.97 2.19 -2.50
CA ASP A 278 -1.56 0.79 -2.57
C ASP A 278 -2.72 -0.15 -2.97
N ALA A 279 -2.41 -1.27 -3.60
CA ALA A 279 -3.40 -2.30 -3.85
C ALA A 279 -3.77 -3.04 -2.55
N THR A 280 -2.77 -3.47 -1.78
CA THR A 280 -2.95 -4.12 -0.48
C THR A 280 -1.94 -3.61 0.54
N HIS A 281 -2.34 -3.50 1.80
CA HIS A 281 -1.49 -2.93 2.83
C HIS A 281 -1.83 -3.53 4.20
N PHE A 282 -0.80 -3.94 4.95
CA PHE A 282 -0.92 -4.70 6.18
C PHE A 282 -0.09 -4.05 7.28
N SER A 283 -0.76 -3.45 8.27
CA SER A 283 -0.12 -2.74 9.36
C SER A 283 -0.33 -3.45 10.70
N SER A 284 0.76 -3.81 11.37
CA SER A 284 0.73 -4.51 12.67
C SER A 284 -0.17 -5.76 12.64
N CYS A 285 -0.05 -6.59 11.60
CA CYS A 285 -0.73 -7.89 11.51
C CYS A 285 0.16 -9.02 12.06
N ARG A 286 -0.43 -10.17 12.38
CA ARG A 286 0.31 -11.36 12.86
C ARG A 286 -0.19 -12.65 12.23
N GLY A 287 0.46 -13.76 12.58
CA GLY A 287 0.16 -15.06 11.97
C GLY A 287 0.68 -15.10 10.54
N LYS A 288 -0.17 -15.46 9.57
CA LYS A 288 0.23 -15.55 8.15
C LYS A 288 -0.59 -14.63 7.25
N ILE A 289 0.09 -13.87 6.40
CA ILE A 289 -0.51 -13.23 5.22
C ILE A 289 -0.19 -14.10 4.01
N ASP A 290 -1.21 -14.65 3.38
CA ASP A 290 -1.12 -15.53 2.21
C ASP A 290 -1.83 -14.84 1.04
N SER A 291 -1.09 -14.36 0.04
CA SER A 291 -1.64 -13.64 -1.11
C SER A 291 -1.21 -14.25 -2.44
N ARG A 292 -2.19 -14.81 -3.16
CA ARG A 292 -1.94 -15.62 -4.35
C ARG A 292 -2.92 -15.35 -5.48
N ASN A 293 -2.47 -15.64 -6.70
CA ASN A 293 -3.27 -15.63 -7.92
C ASN A 293 -3.92 -14.26 -8.22
N GLY A 294 -3.38 -13.18 -7.67
CA GLY A 294 -3.91 -11.82 -7.82
C GLY A 294 -3.35 -11.08 -9.04
N LEU A 295 -4.12 -10.12 -9.52
CA LEU A 295 -3.67 -9.10 -10.49
C LEU A 295 -3.66 -7.73 -9.81
N TYR A 296 -2.50 -7.10 -9.75
CA TYR A 296 -2.29 -5.77 -9.21
C TYR A 296 -1.77 -4.84 -10.31
N GLU A 297 -2.64 -3.95 -10.80
CA GLU A 297 -2.30 -3.06 -11.91
C GLU A 297 -2.90 -1.65 -11.78
N GLY A 298 -2.17 -0.67 -12.30
CA GLY A 298 -2.66 0.70 -12.46
C GLY A 298 -2.88 1.48 -11.15
N MET A 299 -2.54 0.90 -10.00
CA MET A 299 -2.65 1.57 -8.72
C MET A 299 -1.57 2.65 -8.59
N MET A 300 -1.85 3.62 -7.71
CA MET A 300 -1.00 4.79 -7.51
C MET A 300 0.03 4.58 -6.39
N ASP A 301 0.12 3.38 -5.80
CA ASP A 301 1.21 2.96 -4.92
C ASP A 301 1.51 1.44 -5.02
N ASP A 302 2.15 0.86 -4.01
CA ASP A 302 2.64 -0.51 -4.04
C ASP A 302 1.55 -1.58 -4.16
N ALA A 303 1.87 -2.77 -4.71
CA ALA A 303 0.93 -3.89 -4.76
C ALA A 303 0.65 -4.49 -3.37
N ILE A 304 1.69 -4.56 -2.56
CA ILE A 304 1.62 -5.03 -1.19
C ILE A 304 2.66 -4.29 -0.35
N ASN A 305 2.24 -3.77 0.81
CA ASN A 305 3.13 -3.33 1.88
C ASN A 305 2.78 -4.10 3.17
N VAL A 306 3.78 -4.71 3.81
CA VAL A 306 3.63 -5.40 5.11
C VAL A 306 4.63 -4.84 6.11
N HIS A 307 4.15 -4.25 7.19
CA HIS A 307 4.99 -3.64 8.23
C HIS A 307 4.31 -3.59 9.61
N GLY A 308 5.10 -3.34 10.66
CA GLY A 308 4.62 -2.84 11.95
C GLY A 308 4.76 -1.31 12.03
N THR A 309 4.30 -0.67 13.10
CA THR A 309 4.49 0.78 13.30
C THR A 309 5.35 1.05 14.54
N TYR A 310 6.41 1.85 14.43
CA TYR A 310 7.24 2.23 15.56
C TYR A 310 6.47 3.26 16.41
N LEU A 311 6.47 3.09 17.73
CA LEU A 311 6.23 4.22 18.62
C LEU A 311 7.57 4.88 18.97
N LYS A 312 7.65 6.20 18.83
CA LYS A 312 8.84 6.94 19.27
C LYS A 312 8.79 7.19 20.76
N ILE A 313 9.84 6.86 21.50
CA ILE A 313 9.97 7.25 22.92
C ILE A 313 10.07 8.77 23.00
N LYS A 314 9.13 9.38 23.71
CA LYS A 314 9.05 10.83 23.95
C LYS A 314 9.57 11.22 25.32
N GLN A 315 9.40 10.32 26.30
CA GLN A 315 9.84 10.53 27.67
C GLN A 315 10.12 9.20 28.36
N ARG A 316 11.20 9.11 29.15
CA ARG A 316 11.43 8.01 30.10
C ARG A 316 11.07 8.50 31.50
N LEU A 317 10.02 7.92 32.10
CA LEU A 317 9.50 8.36 33.39
C LEU A 317 10.28 7.74 34.56
N ASP A 318 10.67 6.48 34.41
CA ASP A 318 11.46 5.71 35.38
C ASP A 318 12.18 4.54 34.66
N ASP A 319 12.66 3.55 35.42
CA ASP A 319 13.37 2.40 34.86
C ASP A 319 12.47 1.41 34.12
N HIS A 320 11.15 1.49 34.25
CA HIS A 320 10.21 0.59 33.58
C HIS A 320 9.23 1.30 32.65
N THR A 321 9.10 2.63 32.76
CA THR A 321 7.97 3.34 32.17
C THR A 321 8.41 4.40 31.18
N VAL A 322 7.78 4.41 30.01
CA VAL A 322 7.95 5.45 28.98
C VAL A 322 6.61 6.04 28.56
N ILE A 323 6.66 7.26 28.03
CA ILE A 323 5.64 7.80 27.14
C ILE A 323 6.16 7.66 25.73
N ALA A 324 5.40 7.00 24.86
CA ALA A 324 5.75 6.77 23.47
C ALA A 324 4.61 7.20 22.53
N GLN A 325 4.95 7.61 21.30
CA GLN A 325 4.01 8.31 20.42
C GLN A 325 4.04 7.77 18.98
N TYR A 326 2.87 7.66 18.37
CA TYR A 326 2.71 7.57 16.92
C TYR A 326 3.16 8.87 16.25
N MET A 327 4.09 8.78 15.32
CA MET A 327 4.71 9.96 14.72
C MET A 327 4.03 10.39 13.42
N HIS A 328 3.70 9.44 12.54
CA HIS A 328 3.09 9.77 11.25
C HIS A 328 1.60 10.15 11.42
N PRO A 329 1.12 11.25 10.81
CA PRO A 329 -0.26 11.72 10.98
C PRO A 329 -1.32 10.75 10.43
N GLN A 330 -0.92 9.79 9.59
CA GLN A 330 -1.83 8.78 9.03
C GLN A 330 -1.77 7.43 9.75
N ALA A 331 -1.02 7.28 10.85
CA ALA A 331 -0.77 5.97 11.48
C ALA A 331 -1.12 5.92 12.97
N TYR A 332 -2.16 6.64 13.41
CA TYR A 332 -2.52 6.73 14.83
C TYR A 332 -4.01 6.45 15.08
N GLY A 333 -4.38 6.30 16.36
CA GLY A 333 -5.77 6.32 16.81
C GLY A 333 -6.39 4.96 17.06
N PHE A 334 -5.58 3.90 17.02
CA PHE A 334 -5.92 2.52 17.31
C PHE A 334 -4.83 1.88 18.19
N GLU A 335 -5.06 0.65 18.65
CA GLU A 335 -4.13 -0.08 19.52
C GLU A 335 -2.75 -0.25 18.86
N TRP A 336 -1.68 -0.06 19.64
CA TRP A 336 -0.33 -0.38 19.19
C TRP A 336 0.14 -1.77 19.64
N GLY A 337 -0.34 -2.21 20.81
CA GLY A 337 0.01 -3.47 21.43
C GLY A 337 -0.84 -3.72 22.67
N VAL A 338 -0.68 -4.90 23.25
CA VAL A 338 -1.42 -5.36 24.43
C VAL A 338 -0.47 -5.88 25.50
N ASN A 339 -0.99 -6.08 26.72
CA ASN A 339 -0.22 -6.66 27.82
C ASN A 339 0.31 -8.05 27.43
N GLY A 340 1.59 -8.28 27.69
CA GLY A 340 2.30 -9.50 27.36
C GLY A 340 3.04 -9.47 26.02
N ASP A 341 2.82 -8.46 25.18
CA ASP A 341 3.52 -8.33 23.90
C ASP A 341 5.04 -8.19 24.11
N GLU A 342 5.81 -8.98 23.37
CA GLU A 342 7.27 -8.85 23.27
C GLU A 342 7.65 -7.67 22.39
N VAL A 343 8.60 -6.86 22.84
CA VAL A 343 9.06 -5.66 22.16
C VAL A 343 10.58 -5.60 22.07
N GLN A 344 11.08 -4.77 21.16
CA GLN A 344 12.49 -4.37 21.10
C GLN A 344 12.62 -2.88 20.80
N PHE A 345 13.82 -2.34 20.98
CA PHE A 345 14.11 -0.92 20.82
C PHE A 345 15.11 -0.70 19.69
N VAL A 346 14.86 0.33 18.88
CA VAL A 346 15.74 0.74 17.79
C VAL A 346 16.20 2.17 17.99
N ARG A 347 17.49 2.43 17.81
CA ARG A 347 18.06 3.78 17.80
C ARG A 347 17.78 4.42 16.44
N SER A 348 16.97 5.47 16.37
CA SER A 348 16.44 5.99 15.10
C SER A 348 17.53 6.46 14.12
N VAL A 349 18.63 7.03 14.62
CA VAL A 349 19.70 7.60 13.76
C VAL A 349 20.57 6.54 13.07
N THR A 350 20.82 5.41 13.71
CA THR A 350 21.60 4.30 13.12
C THR A 350 20.75 3.09 12.75
N MET A 351 19.45 3.08 13.09
CA MET A 351 18.55 1.94 13.01
C MET A 351 19.06 0.66 13.70
N GLU A 352 19.98 0.78 14.65
CA GLU A 352 20.51 -0.39 15.37
C GLU A 352 19.60 -0.77 16.54
N LEU A 353 19.49 -2.08 16.79
CA LEU A 353 18.89 -2.57 18.03
C LEU A 353 19.70 -2.10 19.24
N ALA A 354 18.98 -1.54 20.22
CA ALA A 354 19.51 -1.04 21.48
C ALA A 354 18.91 -1.85 22.65
N GLY A 355 19.75 -2.14 23.65
CA GLY A 355 19.35 -2.94 24.80
C GLY A 355 18.90 -4.37 24.47
N GLY A 356 18.23 -4.99 25.44
CA GLY A 356 17.57 -6.27 25.31
C GLY A 356 16.12 -6.16 24.87
N LYS A 357 15.54 -7.31 24.48
CA LYS A 357 14.09 -7.44 24.32
C LYS A 357 13.39 -7.27 25.67
N ASN A 358 12.17 -6.78 25.65
CA ASN A 358 11.35 -6.61 26.85
C ASN A 358 9.90 -7.06 26.57
N ARG A 359 9.03 -6.95 27.57
CA ARG A 359 7.64 -7.35 27.50
C ARG A 359 6.75 -6.27 28.10
N VAL A 360 5.69 -5.89 27.39
CA VAL A 360 4.70 -4.91 27.87
C VAL A 360 3.99 -5.50 29.09
N LYS A 361 4.17 -4.87 30.26
CA LYS A 361 3.42 -5.20 31.47
C LYS A 361 2.04 -4.54 31.42
N GLU A 362 2.01 -3.27 31.04
CA GLU A 362 0.79 -2.48 30.90
C GLU A 362 0.97 -1.40 29.84
N ILE A 363 -0.07 -1.15 29.05
CA ILE A 363 -0.13 -0.07 28.07
C ILE A 363 -1.45 0.69 28.19
N LEU A 364 -1.36 2.01 28.34
CA LEU A 364 -2.51 2.88 28.54
C LEU A 364 -2.44 4.09 27.59
N PRO A 365 -3.56 4.60 27.07
CA PRO A 365 -3.56 5.87 26.35
C PRO A 365 -3.07 6.98 27.30
N ASN A 366 -2.23 7.89 26.79
CA ASN A 366 -1.66 8.97 27.59
C ASN A 366 -2.29 10.33 27.29
N ASN A 367 -2.73 10.57 26.04
CA ASN A 367 -3.30 11.85 25.61
C ASN A 367 -4.82 11.82 25.41
N LYS A 368 -5.47 10.68 25.73
CA LYS A 368 -6.91 10.43 25.60
C LYS A 368 -7.36 9.50 26.73
N ASP A 369 -8.65 9.51 27.03
CA ASP A 369 -9.23 8.60 28.03
C ASP A 369 -9.35 7.15 27.53
N THR A 370 -9.33 6.96 26.21
CA THR A 370 -9.41 5.65 25.56
C THR A 370 -8.37 5.55 24.43
N VAL A 371 -8.10 4.32 23.99
CA VAL A 371 -7.23 4.03 22.83
C VAL A 371 -7.73 4.75 21.57
N LYS A 372 -9.04 4.89 21.41
CA LYS A 372 -9.65 5.45 20.21
C LYS A 372 -9.20 6.90 20.00
N GLY A 373 -8.48 7.15 18.92
CA GLY A 373 -7.89 8.46 18.60
C GLY A 373 -6.68 8.85 19.44
N ALA A 374 -6.14 7.94 20.26
CA ALA A 374 -4.90 8.16 21.00
C ALA A 374 -3.70 8.26 20.04
N LYS A 375 -2.78 9.18 20.36
CA LYS A 375 -1.47 9.32 19.69
C LYS A 375 -0.33 8.91 20.59
N GLU A 376 -0.52 9.00 21.89
CA GLU A 376 0.49 8.71 22.89
C GLU A 376 0.03 7.59 23.81
N TYR A 377 0.97 6.75 24.18
CA TYR A 377 0.80 5.66 25.12
C TYR A 377 1.80 5.77 26.26
N ARG A 378 1.33 5.49 27.47
CA ARG A 378 2.19 5.19 28.61
C ARG A 378 2.38 3.69 28.63
N ILE A 379 3.63 3.26 28.52
CA ILE A 379 3.98 1.84 28.43
C ILE A 379 4.88 1.51 29.61
N ILE A 380 4.46 0.52 30.39
CA ILE A 380 5.20 -0.04 31.51
C ILE A 380 5.74 -1.39 31.05
N PHE A 381 7.04 -1.60 31.20
CA PHE A 381 7.71 -2.85 30.84
C PHE A 381 7.93 -3.75 32.06
N THR A 382 8.05 -5.05 31.79
CA THR A 382 8.26 -6.07 32.83
C THR A 382 9.67 -5.99 33.41
N GLU A 383 10.67 -5.93 32.54
CA GLU A 383 12.08 -5.78 32.91
C GLU A 383 12.49 -4.31 32.90
N PRO A 384 13.51 -3.89 33.69
CA PRO A 384 14.02 -2.54 33.62
C PRO A 384 14.63 -2.26 32.23
N LEU A 385 14.45 -1.03 31.74
CA LEU A 385 15.03 -0.52 30.52
C LEU A 385 16.54 -0.36 30.67
N ASP A 386 17.29 -0.87 29.70
CA ASP A 386 18.72 -0.65 29.60
C ASP A 386 19.05 0.85 29.69
N ALA A 387 20.16 1.18 30.36
CA ALA A 387 20.56 2.56 30.64
C ALA A 387 20.79 3.41 29.38
N GLU A 388 21.09 2.77 28.24
CA GLU A 388 21.26 3.46 26.96
C GLU A 388 19.95 3.94 26.32
N ILE A 389 18.81 3.35 26.69
CA ILE A 389 17.50 3.71 26.15
C ILE A 389 17.01 4.95 26.90
N THR A 390 17.17 6.12 26.31
CA THR A 390 16.81 7.42 26.91
C THR A 390 15.81 8.19 26.05
N ASP A 391 15.28 9.28 26.58
CA ASP A 391 14.44 10.24 25.83
C ASP A 391 15.23 11.42 25.25
N LYS A 392 16.55 11.44 25.44
CA LYS A 392 17.45 12.47 24.89
C LYS A 392 17.86 12.22 23.45
N GLU A 393 17.77 10.97 23.01
CA GLU A 393 18.05 10.52 21.65
C GLU A 393 16.78 9.94 21.02
N GLY A 394 16.78 9.77 19.70
CA GLY A 394 15.67 9.12 19.01
C GLY A 394 15.69 7.60 19.23
N PHE A 395 14.67 7.07 19.90
CA PHE A 395 14.40 5.64 19.96
C PHE A 395 12.98 5.32 19.50
N GLY A 396 12.85 4.25 18.70
CA GLY A 396 11.60 3.61 18.36
C GLY A 396 11.40 2.33 19.17
N ILE A 397 10.15 1.99 19.45
CA ILE A 397 9.73 0.72 20.03
C ILE A 397 9.05 -0.09 18.92
N GLU A 398 9.52 -1.30 18.70
CA GLU A 398 8.91 -2.27 17.78
C GLU A 398 8.20 -3.37 18.55
N ASN A 399 6.99 -3.70 18.11
CA ASN A 399 6.20 -4.79 18.68
C ASN A 399 6.42 -6.07 17.88
N LEU A 400 7.17 -7.02 18.46
CA LEU A 400 7.52 -8.29 17.82
C LEU A 400 6.37 -9.30 17.81
N SER A 401 5.32 -9.05 18.59
CA SER A 401 4.13 -9.92 18.67
C SER A 401 3.15 -9.67 17.52
N TRP A 402 3.33 -8.55 16.81
CA TRP A 402 2.52 -8.12 15.66
C TRP A 402 3.36 -8.03 14.39
N CYS A 403 4.05 -9.13 14.11
CA CYS A 403 4.76 -9.37 12.86
C CYS A 403 4.20 -10.64 12.19
N PRO A 404 3.88 -10.63 10.89
CA PRO A 404 3.36 -11.80 10.20
C PRO A 404 4.45 -12.53 9.40
N GLU A 405 4.26 -13.83 9.19
CA GLU A 405 4.83 -14.51 8.02
C GLU A 405 4.09 -14.08 6.75
N VAL A 406 4.81 -14.02 5.63
CA VAL A 406 4.26 -13.60 4.33
C VAL A 406 4.53 -14.66 3.26
N TYR A 407 3.48 -15.04 2.54
CA TYR A 407 3.55 -15.85 1.34
C TYR A 407 2.89 -15.10 0.19
N PHE A 408 3.69 -14.62 -0.76
CA PHE A 408 3.24 -13.84 -1.92
C PHE A 408 3.63 -14.57 -3.20
N ALA A 409 2.67 -15.24 -3.84
CA ALA A 409 2.97 -16.14 -4.93
C ALA A 409 1.98 -16.13 -6.10
N ASP A 410 2.47 -16.44 -7.29
CA ASP A 410 1.64 -16.61 -8.50
C ASP A 410 0.81 -15.34 -8.87
N ASN A 411 1.31 -14.16 -8.50
CA ASN A 411 0.67 -12.87 -8.79
C ASN A 411 1.26 -12.17 -10.02
N VAL A 412 0.49 -11.26 -10.60
CA VAL A 412 0.94 -10.32 -11.64
C VAL A 412 0.92 -8.89 -11.09
N ILE A 413 2.05 -8.20 -11.22
CA ILE A 413 2.24 -6.81 -10.75
C ILE A 413 2.73 -5.98 -11.92
N ARG A 414 1.97 -4.95 -12.32
CA ARG A 414 2.31 -4.15 -13.51
C ARG A 414 1.76 -2.74 -13.51
N ASN A 415 2.39 -1.86 -14.29
CA ASN A 415 1.85 -0.54 -14.66
C ASN A 415 1.40 0.33 -13.48
N ASN A 416 1.98 0.13 -12.31
CA ASN A 416 1.65 0.90 -11.12
C ASN A 416 2.71 1.96 -10.85
N ARG A 417 2.31 3.06 -10.23
CA ARG A 417 3.18 3.86 -9.35
C ARG A 417 3.13 3.15 -7.98
N ALA A 418 4.14 3.04 -7.14
CA ALA A 418 5.55 3.38 -7.34
C ALA A 418 6.39 2.10 -7.35
N ARG A 419 6.52 1.39 -6.23
CA ARG A 419 7.26 0.11 -6.17
C ARG A 419 6.31 -1.06 -6.47
N GLY A 420 6.85 -2.23 -6.77
CA GLY A 420 6.04 -3.45 -6.92
C GLY A 420 5.55 -3.94 -5.55
N THR A 421 6.47 -4.32 -4.66
CA THR A 421 6.16 -4.78 -3.29
C THR A 421 7.07 -4.14 -2.25
N LEU A 422 6.58 -3.96 -1.02
CA LEU A 422 7.35 -3.52 0.14
C LEU A 422 7.17 -4.53 1.28
N PHE A 423 8.28 -5.10 1.77
CA PHE A 423 8.25 -6.02 2.91
C PHE A 423 9.15 -5.55 4.05
N SER A 424 8.55 -5.43 5.23
CA SER A 424 9.19 -5.09 6.49
C SER A 424 8.64 -6.00 7.58
N THR A 425 9.20 -7.21 7.72
CA THR A 425 8.87 -8.13 8.82
C THR A 425 10.07 -9.00 9.19
N PRO A 426 10.32 -9.28 10.47
CA PRO A 426 11.38 -10.19 10.90
C PRO A 426 11.06 -11.66 10.63
N LEU A 427 9.79 -12.02 10.45
CA LEU A 427 9.38 -13.40 10.19
C LEU A 427 9.57 -13.78 8.73
N LYS A 428 9.28 -15.05 8.42
CA LYS A 428 9.50 -15.62 7.09
C LYS A 428 8.69 -14.88 6.03
N THR A 429 9.36 -14.36 5.01
CA THR A 429 8.74 -13.81 3.80
C THR A 429 9.16 -14.63 2.59
N VAL A 430 8.20 -15.12 1.81
CA VAL A 430 8.44 -15.84 0.56
C VAL A 430 7.74 -15.11 -0.58
N VAL A 431 8.52 -14.73 -1.58
CA VAL A 431 8.06 -14.09 -2.82
C VAL A 431 8.42 -15.02 -3.96
N GLU A 432 7.45 -15.73 -4.53
CA GLU A 432 7.76 -16.72 -5.57
C GLU A 432 6.77 -16.84 -6.72
N ARG A 433 7.27 -17.17 -7.91
CA ARG A 433 6.45 -17.38 -9.12
C ARG A 433 5.59 -16.17 -9.51
N ASN A 434 5.98 -14.97 -9.10
CA ASN A 434 5.31 -13.74 -9.50
C ASN A 434 5.87 -13.21 -10.83
N LEU A 435 5.03 -12.51 -11.57
CA LEU A 435 5.40 -11.71 -12.72
C LEU A 435 5.38 -10.22 -12.35
N PHE A 436 6.55 -9.60 -12.36
CA PHE A 436 6.72 -8.15 -12.29
C PHE A 436 6.91 -7.62 -13.70
N ASP A 437 5.87 -7.04 -14.28
CA ASP A 437 5.81 -6.63 -15.68
C ASP A 437 5.71 -5.11 -15.79
N HIS A 438 6.81 -4.45 -16.15
CA HIS A 438 6.90 -2.98 -16.26
C HIS A 438 6.45 -2.25 -14.99
N THR A 439 6.86 -2.75 -13.81
CA THR A 439 6.74 -1.96 -12.56
C THR A 439 7.56 -0.69 -12.71
N SER A 440 6.95 0.46 -12.42
CA SER A 440 7.58 1.73 -12.76
C SER A 440 8.79 2.05 -11.88
N GLY A 441 8.74 1.69 -10.59
CA GLY A 441 9.87 1.72 -9.67
C GLY A 441 10.50 0.34 -9.44
N THR A 442 11.16 0.19 -8.29
CA THR A 442 11.76 -1.09 -7.87
C THR A 442 10.67 -2.16 -7.78
N ALA A 443 10.95 -3.37 -8.25
CA ALA A 443 9.97 -4.45 -8.21
C ALA A 443 9.77 -4.96 -6.78
N ILE A 444 10.86 -5.11 -6.02
CA ILE A 444 10.82 -5.55 -4.62
C ILE A 444 11.67 -4.59 -3.78
N LEU A 445 11.04 -3.99 -2.78
CA LEU A 445 11.66 -3.18 -1.76
C LEU A 445 11.64 -3.93 -0.41
N LEU A 446 12.81 -4.07 0.21
CA LEU A 446 12.92 -4.40 1.63
C LEU A 446 13.32 -3.12 2.36
N CYS A 447 12.46 -2.63 3.25
CA CYS A 447 12.62 -1.30 3.85
C CYS A 447 12.60 -1.36 5.38
N GLY A 448 12.50 -0.18 5.99
CA GLY A 448 12.31 0.05 7.41
C GLY A 448 12.87 1.43 7.76
N ASP A 449 12.10 2.20 8.53
CA ASP A 449 12.52 3.52 8.98
C ASP A 449 11.92 3.84 10.35
N CYS A 450 12.64 4.63 11.13
CA CYS A 450 12.16 5.19 12.39
C CYS A 450 12.31 6.72 12.38
N ASN A 451 12.16 7.34 11.21
CA ASN A 451 12.56 8.74 10.97
C ASN A 451 11.56 9.54 10.14
N GLY A 452 10.79 8.89 9.26
CA GLY A 452 9.80 9.51 8.36
C GLY A 452 8.44 8.81 8.47
N TRP A 453 8.32 7.60 7.92
CA TRP A 453 7.09 6.80 7.94
C TRP A 453 6.88 6.05 9.25
N PHE A 454 7.97 5.73 9.96
CA PHE A 454 7.96 4.93 11.20
C PHE A 454 7.45 3.51 10.98
N GLU A 455 7.78 2.90 9.84
CA GLU A 455 7.41 1.52 9.50
C GLU A 455 8.50 0.55 9.98
N THR A 456 8.12 -0.42 10.82
CA THR A 456 9.03 -1.41 11.45
C THR A 456 9.07 -2.71 10.68
N GLY A 457 10.13 -3.48 10.92
CA GLY A 457 10.21 -4.88 10.54
C GLY A 457 11.49 -5.20 9.78
N ALA A 458 12.60 -5.32 10.50
CA ALA A 458 13.85 -5.71 9.88
C ALA A 458 13.77 -7.13 9.29
N CYS A 459 13.93 -7.27 7.98
CA CYS A 459 13.99 -8.56 7.28
C CYS A 459 15.11 -9.48 7.81
N ARG A 460 14.74 -10.64 8.38
CA ARG A 460 15.68 -11.68 8.89
C ARG A 460 15.60 -13.02 8.15
N ASN A 461 14.53 -13.26 7.40
CA ASN A 461 14.29 -14.53 6.70
C ASN A 461 13.43 -14.30 5.45
N VAL A 462 14.08 -13.91 4.36
CA VAL A 462 13.41 -13.60 3.08
C VAL A 462 13.90 -14.55 1.99
N LEU A 463 12.96 -15.11 1.23
CA LEU A 463 13.22 -15.93 0.05
C LEU A 463 12.50 -15.35 -1.17
N ILE A 464 13.26 -14.89 -2.15
CA ILE A 464 12.76 -14.37 -3.43
C ILE A 464 13.20 -15.36 -4.51
N ARG A 465 12.26 -16.14 -5.07
CA ARG A 465 12.63 -17.18 -6.04
C ARG A 465 11.64 -17.43 -7.17
N ASN A 466 12.13 -17.91 -8.30
CA ASN A 466 11.29 -18.27 -9.45
C ASN A 466 10.39 -17.12 -9.94
N ASN A 467 10.77 -15.86 -9.68
CA ASN A 467 10.02 -14.71 -10.18
C ASN A 467 10.57 -14.28 -11.54
N ARG A 468 9.71 -13.63 -12.33
CA ARG A 468 10.09 -12.99 -13.60
C ARG A 468 9.96 -11.48 -13.48
N PHE A 469 11.05 -10.77 -13.75
CA PHE A 469 11.09 -9.31 -13.79
C PHE A 469 11.29 -8.87 -15.23
N ILE A 470 10.34 -8.10 -15.77
CA ILE A 470 10.37 -7.58 -17.14
C ILE A 470 10.37 -6.06 -17.07
N ASN A 471 11.45 -5.43 -17.52
CA ASN A 471 11.58 -3.98 -17.68
C ASN A 471 11.07 -3.18 -16.47
N ALA A 472 11.43 -3.61 -15.26
CA ALA A 472 11.21 -2.83 -14.04
C ALA A 472 12.07 -1.55 -14.04
N LEU A 473 11.80 -0.60 -13.14
CA LEU A 473 12.51 0.67 -13.01
C LEU A 473 12.41 1.61 -14.23
N THR A 474 11.25 1.74 -14.86
CA THR A 474 11.06 2.70 -15.96
C THR A 474 11.02 4.17 -15.51
N ASN A 475 10.94 4.42 -14.20
CA ASN A 475 10.78 5.73 -13.58
C ASN A 475 11.53 5.79 -12.23
N MET A 476 11.85 7.00 -11.75
CA MET A 476 12.44 7.19 -10.42
C MET A 476 11.36 7.52 -9.39
N PHE A 477 11.34 6.80 -8.28
CA PHE A 477 10.53 7.11 -7.11
C PHE A 477 11.38 6.99 -5.83
N GLN A 478 10.75 7.23 -4.68
CA GLN A 478 11.41 7.03 -3.39
C GLN A 478 11.86 5.57 -3.24
N PHE A 479 13.11 5.36 -2.80
CA PHE A 479 13.71 4.05 -2.50
C PHE A 479 13.91 3.10 -3.69
N THR A 480 14.01 3.63 -4.92
CA THR A 480 14.20 2.82 -6.13
C THR A 480 15.65 2.90 -6.63
N GLU A 481 16.56 2.07 -6.11
CA GLU A 481 18.00 2.07 -6.46
C GLU A 481 18.42 0.92 -7.39
N ALA A 482 17.60 -0.12 -7.50
CA ALA A 482 17.78 -1.26 -8.40
C ALA A 482 16.46 -2.03 -8.61
N VAL A 483 16.42 -3.07 -9.46
CA VAL A 483 15.19 -3.89 -9.64
C VAL A 483 14.74 -4.50 -8.31
N ILE A 484 15.67 -4.94 -7.47
CA ILE A 484 15.45 -5.27 -6.06
C ILE A 484 16.27 -4.30 -5.20
N SER A 485 15.60 -3.55 -4.33
CA SER A 485 16.24 -2.60 -3.42
C SER A 485 16.08 -3.07 -1.97
N ILE A 486 17.20 -3.26 -1.26
CA ILE A 486 17.23 -3.41 0.20
C ILE A 486 17.69 -2.06 0.76
N TYR A 487 16.75 -1.26 1.21
CA TYR A 487 16.94 0.16 1.49
C TYR A 487 16.29 0.56 2.82
N PRO A 488 16.92 0.30 3.96
CA PRO A 488 16.52 0.94 5.22
C PRO A 488 16.97 2.41 5.26
N GLU A 489 16.10 3.26 5.81
CA GLU A 489 16.40 4.68 6.00
C GLU A 489 17.23 4.90 7.27
N ILE A 490 18.54 4.98 7.08
CA ILE A 490 19.53 5.18 8.13
C ILE A 490 20.17 6.56 7.96
N PRO A 491 19.82 7.54 8.81
CA PRO A 491 20.39 8.89 8.77
C PRO A 491 21.90 8.94 8.94
N ASP A 492 22.45 8.15 9.87
CA ASP A 492 23.88 8.11 10.18
C ASP A 492 24.44 6.71 9.90
N LEU A 493 24.61 6.43 8.61
CA LEU A 493 25.16 5.15 8.16
C LEU A 493 26.67 5.03 8.45
N GLU A 494 27.39 6.14 8.41
CA GLU A 494 28.85 6.18 8.63
C GLU A 494 29.22 5.64 10.01
N HIS A 495 28.43 5.96 11.03
CA HIS A 495 28.68 5.51 12.41
C HIS A 495 27.90 4.26 12.81
N GLN A 496 27.15 3.65 11.88
CA GLN A 496 26.46 2.39 12.14
C GLN A 496 27.47 1.25 12.40
N LYS A 497 27.27 0.45 13.45
CA LYS A 497 28.18 -0.64 13.82
C LYS A 497 27.61 -2.04 13.50
N LYS A 498 26.30 -2.19 13.57
CA LYS A 498 25.52 -3.40 13.30
C LYS A 498 24.60 -3.17 12.10
N TYR A 499 24.16 -4.26 11.50
CA TYR A 499 23.32 -4.22 10.31
C TYR A 499 21.83 -4.22 10.66
N PHE A 500 21.04 -3.40 9.95
CA PHE A 500 19.60 -3.34 10.16
C PHE A 500 18.93 -4.64 9.73
N HIS A 501 19.27 -5.22 8.57
CA HIS A 501 18.74 -6.49 8.07
C HIS A 501 19.67 -7.68 8.30
N GLY A 502 19.12 -8.89 8.34
CA GLY A 502 19.87 -10.13 8.53
C GLY A 502 20.50 -10.27 9.92
N GLY A 503 21.74 -10.75 10.02
CA GLY A 503 22.47 -10.85 11.28
C GLY A 503 22.93 -12.28 11.60
N LYS A 504 23.83 -12.39 12.58
CA LYS A 504 24.42 -13.67 12.97
C LYS A 504 23.35 -14.64 13.49
N GLY A 505 23.23 -15.79 12.84
CA GLY A 505 22.25 -16.82 13.19
C GLY A 505 20.92 -16.70 12.44
N GLU A 506 20.72 -15.59 11.73
CA GLU A 506 19.54 -15.36 10.90
C GLU A 506 19.71 -15.99 9.52
N LYS A 507 18.58 -16.27 8.85
CA LYS A 507 18.60 -16.81 7.49
C LYS A 507 18.96 -15.77 6.44
N GLY A 508 18.80 -14.48 6.78
CA GLY A 508 19.10 -13.35 5.92
C GLY A 508 18.13 -13.25 4.74
N VAL A 509 18.65 -12.81 3.61
CA VAL A 509 17.91 -12.67 2.34
C VAL A 509 18.51 -13.58 1.28
N VAL A 510 17.68 -14.43 0.67
CA VAL A 510 18.06 -15.32 -0.43
C VAL A 510 17.26 -14.96 -1.67
N ILE A 511 17.97 -14.67 -2.77
CA ILE A 511 17.43 -14.34 -4.08
C ILE A 511 17.95 -15.40 -5.06
N GLU A 512 17.09 -16.35 -5.42
CA GLU A 512 17.50 -17.52 -6.22
C GLU A 512 16.57 -17.87 -7.37
N ASP A 513 17.12 -18.41 -8.45
CA ASP A 513 16.34 -18.98 -9.56
C ASP A 513 15.34 -18.00 -10.20
N ASN A 514 15.63 -16.68 -10.17
CA ASN A 514 14.80 -15.67 -10.82
C ASN A 514 15.30 -15.35 -12.23
N TYR A 515 14.41 -14.83 -13.07
CA TYR A 515 14.72 -14.33 -14.41
C TYR A 515 14.50 -12.82 -14.49
N PHE A 516 15.56 -12.10 -14.83
CA PHE A 516 15.57 -10.65 -15.02
C PHE A 516 15.76 -10.33 -16.51
N GLU A 517 14.78 -9.64 -17.09
CA GLU A 517 14.84 -9.06 -18.43
C GLU A 517 14.78 -7.54 -18.27
N THR A 518 15.95 -6.89 -18.38
CA THR A 518 16.14 -5.48 -17.98
C THR A 518 16.80 -4.67 -19.10
N PHE A 519 16.41 -3.41 -19.22
CA PHE A 519 17.00 -2.47 -20.19
C PHE A 519 18.12 -1.62 -19.58
N ASP A 520 18.17 -1.49 -18.25
CA ASP A 520 19.22 -0.76 -17.50
C ASP A 520 20.06 -1.70 -16.62
N ARG A 521 21.13 -1.18 -16.01
CA ARG A 521 22.14 -1.95 -15.26
C ARG A 521 21.69 -2.45 -13.89
N PRO A 522 21.04 -1.64 -13.02
CA PRO A 522 20.85 -2.00 -11.61
C PRO A 522 19.90 -3.17 -11.37
N VAL A 523 20.44 -4.30 -10.93
CA VAL A 523 19.64 -5.49 -10.57
C VAL A 523 19.43 -5.56 -9.05
N LEU A 524 20.47 -5.28 -8.27
CA LEU A 524 20.40 -5.34 -6.81
C LEU A 524 21.13 -4.18 -6.16
N PHE A 525 20.42 -3.46 -5.30
CA PHE A 525 20.98 -2.52 -4.33
C PHE A 525 20.77 -3.09 -2.94
N ALA A 526 21.81 -3.09 -2.10
CA ALA A 526 21.67 -3.52 -0.71
C ALA A 526 22.41 -2.61 0.26
N LYS A 527 21.68 -2.11 1.25
CA LYS A 527 22.17 -1.26 2.33
C LYS A 527 21.95 -1.92 3.69
N SER A 528 22.97 -1.94 4.54
CA SER A 528 22.89 -2.38 5.95
C SER A 528 22.32 -3.79 6.13
N ILE A 529 22.98 -4.78 5.54
CA ILE A 529 22.59 -6.20 5.64
C ILE A 529 23.76 -7.12 5.96
N ASP A 530 23.55 -8.06 6.89
CA ASP A 530 24.44 -9.18 7.19
C ASP A 530 23.78 -10.51 6.80
N GLY A 531 24.24 -11.13 5.71
CA GLY A 531 23.67 -12.38 5.19
C GLY A 531 22.74 -12.15 4.00
N LEU A 532 23.34 -12.10 2.82
CA LEU A 532 22.65 -11.96 1.54
C LEU A 532 23.20 -12.97 0.54
N VAL A 533 22.33 -13.73 -0.12
CA VAL A 533 22.71 -14.69 -1.15
C VAL A 533 21.94 -14.38 -2.42
N PHE A 534 22.66 -14.14 -3.53
CA PHE A 534 22.12 -13.97 -4.87
C PHE A 534 22.70 -15.04 -5.79
N LYS A 535 21.92 -16.06 -6.15
CA LYS A 535 22.44 -17.22 -6.87
C LYS A 535 21.49 -17.81 -7.91
N ASN A 536 22.04 -18.50 -8.91
CA ASN A 536 21.27 -19.20 -9.94
C ASN A 536 20.25 -18.32 -10.70
N ASN A 537 20.42 -16.99 -10.70
CA ASN A 537 19.54 -16.10 -11.43
C ASN A 537 20.01 -15.98 -12.88
N VAL A 538 19.08 -15.73 -13.79
CA VAL A 538 19.37 -15.40 -15.19
C VAL A 538 19.11 -13.91 -15.38
N ILE A 539 20.09 -13.20 -15.94
CA ILE A 539 20.02 -11.76 -16.19
C ILE A 539 20.27 -11.53 -17.68
N ARG A 540 19.23 -11.07 -18.36
CA ARG A 540 19.22 -10.73 -19.77
C ARG A 540 19.05 -9.23 -19.94
N GLN A 541 20.02 -8.61 -20.60
CA GLN A 541 19.93 -7.21 -21.00
C GLN A 541 19.15 -7.09 -22.32
N ASN A 542 18.28 -6.09 -22.42
CA ASN A 542 17.62 -5.69 -23.66
C ASN A 542 17.80 -4.18 -23.92
N THR A 543 17.17 -3.66 -24.97
CA THR A 543 17.20 -2.24 -25.34
C THR A 543 15.79 -1.68 -25.54
N ASP A 544 14.81 -2.21 -24.81
CA ASP A 544 13.40 -1.79 -24.94
C ASP A 544 13.21 -0.33 -24.50
N TYR A 545 14.04 0.12 -23.54
CA TYR A 545 14.16 1.51 -23.13
C TYR A 545 15.64 1.93 -23.08
N PRO A 546 15.96 3.23 -23.23
CA PRO A 546 17.30 3.73 -22.95
C PRO A 546 17.69 3.54 -21.48
N ALA A 547 18.99 3.40 -21.20
CA ALA A 547 19.49 3.50 -19.83
C ALA A 547 19.39 4.95 -19.32
N PHE A 548 19.05 5.14 -18.05
CA PHE A 548 18.93 6.47 -17.43
C PHE A 548 19.22 6.50 -15.94
N HIS A 549 19.24 5.35 -15.27
CA HIS A 549 19.34 5.26 -13.84
C HIS A 549 20.72 5.79 -13.36
N HIS A 550 20.76 6.48 -12.22
CA HIS A 550 22.01 7.07 -11.70
C HIS A 550 22.98 6.01 -11.17
N ASN A 551 22.46 4.96 -10.53
CA ASN A 551 23.24 3.76 -10.26
C ASN A 551 23.53 3.08 -11.61
N THR A 552 24.80 2.98 -11.97
CA THR A 552 25.26 2.37 -13.22
C THR A 552 25.87 0.98 -13.02
N THR A 553 25.81 0.45 -11.80
CA THR A 553 26.38 -0.85 -11.43
C THR A 553 25.29 -1.89 -11.26
N ARG A 554 25.56 -3.14 -11.68
CA ARG A 554 24.59 -4.24 -11.57
C ARG A 554 24.28 -4.60 -10.12
N PHE A 555 25.32 -4.72 -9.28
CA PHE A 555 25.23 -4.94 -7.85
C PHE A 555 25.90 -3.82 -7.07
N ARG A 556 25.13 -3.05 -6.31
CA ARG A 556 25.66 -2.01 -5.42
C ARG A 556 25.41 -2.38 -3.97
N LEU A 557 26.47 -2.55 -3.20
CA LEU A 557 26.44 -3.05 -1.83
C LEU A 557 27.05 -1.99 -0.89
N LEU A 558 26.23 -1.44 0.00
CA LEU A 558 26.62 -0.37 0.92
C LEU A 558 26.49 -0.84 2.37
N HIS A 559 27.59 -0.84 3.12
CA HIS A 559 27.64 -1.34 4.50
C HIS A 559 27.01 -2.76 4.61
N THR A 560 27.65 -3.75 3.98
CA THR A 560 27.14 -5.14 3.94
C THR A 560 28.15 -6.15 4.45
N ARG A 561 27.65 -7.28 4.95
CA ARG A 561 28.48 -8.41 5.42
C ARG A 561 27.90 -9.75 4.95
N ASN A 562 28.77 -10.74 4.80
CA ASN A 562 28.39 -12.11 4.42
C ASN A 562 27.52 -12.18 3.15
N VAL A 563 27.89 -11.41 2.13
CA VAL A 563 27.21 -11.37 0.83
C VAL A 563 27.84 -12.37 -0.13
N LYS A 564 27.03 -13.26 -0.71
CA LYS A 564 27.41 -14.22 -1.75
C LYS A 564 26.67 -13.94 -3.05
N ILE A 565 27.39 -13.75 -4.14
CA ILE A 565 26.85 -13.64 -5.50
C ILE A 565 27.52 -14.75 -6.30
N GLU A 566 26.78 -15.80 -6.68
CA GLU A 566 27.37 -17.00 -7.26
C GLU A 566 26.46 -17.70 -8.27
N LYS A 567 27.05 -18.37 -9.27
CA LYS A 567 26.32 -19.24 -10.21
C LYS A 567 25.17 -18.55 -10.97
N ASN A 568 25.27 -17.25 -11.19
CA ASN A 568 24.31 -16.51 -12.00
C ASN A 568 24.72 -16.57 -13.48
N ASN A 569 23.74 -16.54 -14.37
CA ASN A 569 23.96 -16.44 -15.81
C ASN A 569 23.74 -14.99 -16.26
N PHE A 570 24.81 -14.30 -16.65
CA PHE A 570 24.77 -12.94 -17.18
C PHE A 570 24.91 -12.99 -18.70
N GLU A 571 23.80 -12.87 -19.43
CA GLU A 571 23.83 -13.02 -20.89
C GLU A 571 24.64 -11.92 -21.60
N ASP A 572 24.81 -10.76 -20.95
CA ASP A 572 25.64 -9.65 -21.43
C ASP A 572 27.06 -9.65 -20.84
N GLY A 573 27.38 -10.62 -19.98
CA GLY A 573 28.69 -10.76 -19.33
C GLY A 573 29.03 -9.71 -18.27
N ASP A 574 28.09 -8.83 -17.88
CA ASP A 574 28.34 -7.81 -16.85
C ASP A 574 28.10 -8.39 -15.46
N GLU A 575 29.18 -8.60 -14.72
CA GLU A 575 29.18 -9.05 -13.33
C GLU A 575 29.56 -7.94 -12.35
N SER A 576 29.36 -6.66 -12.71
CA SER A 576 29.84 -5.52 -11.92
C SER A 576 29.27 -5.49 -10.50
N VAL A 577 30.18 -5.48 -9.52
CA VAL A 577 29.88 -5.34 -8.09
C VAL A 577 30.68 -4.17 -7.52
N VAL A 578 29.98 -3.22 -6.91
CA VAL A 578 30.59 -2.15 -6.11
C VAL A 578 30.28 -2.40 -4.62
N ARG A 579 31.30 -2.32 -3.78
CA ARG A 579 31.22 -2.47 -2.32
C ARG A 579 31.71 -1.19 -1.67
N GLU A 580 30.81 -0.54 -0.94
CA GLU A 580 31.00 0.74 -0.23
C GLU A 580 30.89 0.54 1.28
#